data_AF-A0A2E5E361-F1
#
_entry.id   AF-A0A2E5E361-F1
#
_cell.length_a   1.000
_cell.length_b   1.000
_cell.length_c   1.000
_cell.angle_alpha   90.00
_cell.angle_beta   90.00
_cell.angle_gamma   90.00
#
_symmetry.space_group_name_H-M   'P 1'
#
loop_
_entity.id
_entity.type
_entity.pdbx_description
1 polymer ?
#
loop_
_entity_poly.entity_id
_entity_poly.type
_entity_poly.pdbx_seq_one_letter_code
_entity_poly.pdbx_strand_id
1 'polypeptide(L)'
;MTFPRLLITLVCLALAGTAAPADVINVPEDYPTIQGAINASTDGDVIQIAAGNYYEYSLNPAGKSLTIQGTLDSDGSLLTTIDAQQIGSVFYLYEGFDALTVIKDLVITGGYGSEHLNSTSAGGGIYCRDSDLTITGCEIKSNNAGISSDGGMTPGFGGGLYCYSSGLPRNITLVDCKITENYGCGGGLMCRNEINLTLSGCSFTQNYSPPLEEGDNGSFGGGIYCFRTLALRISDCEFSNNYTSYNGGGIEIYLGQSAIITNCVLDSNQAGNAGGGFVAYASHLLIRDCLISNNNSSFAGGIAFGFDTKGILLDSTVVSNTSKYRGAVFMEGSECNIDNSTIADNQNTDGWPGGGIGVRWSETTIKGCTIANNTVAADTEYSQGGGLFIDESELKIIDSTISGNSADEGGGIYCRWGGYNSPIIYDCYIIDNQAAAGGGIYSYGADTWIKRTFVCSNISDQIVGNWNDEGENTIADECSTCPGDATGDFFVDVNDVLYVLSAWGSDDVNADFNDNGLVDVNDVLILLSQFGEPCP
;
A
#
# COMPACT_ATOMS: atom_id res chain seq x y z
N MET A 1 38.39 54.15 21.07
CA MET A 1 39.27 53.08 20.54
C MET A 1 38.42 52.16 19.71
N THR A 2 38.52 52.34 18.41
CA THR A 2 37.75 51.69 17.35
C THR A 2 38.46 50.42 16.90
N PHE A 3 37.81 49.27 16.96
CA PHE A 3 38.24 48.05 16.27
C PHE A 3 37.57 47.99 14.88
N PRO A 4 38.31 47.78 13.78
CA PRO A 4 37.71 47.63 12.47
C PRO A 4 37.22 46.18 12.28
N ARG A 5 35.97 46.04 11.82
CA ARG A 5 35.45 44.77 11.27
C ARG A 5 36.09 44.55 9.90
N LEU A 6 36.86 43.48 9.77
CA LEU A 6 37.42 43.03 8.49
C LEU A 6 36.28 42.37 7.69
N LEU A 7 35.75 43.08 6.69
CA LEU A 7 34.79 42.55 5.73
C LEU A 7 35.58 41.80 4.64
N ILE A 8 35.70 40.48 4.76
CA ILE A 8 36.22 39.64 3.66
C ILE A 8 35.11 39.58 2.61
N THR A 9 35.28 40.36 1.55
CA THR A 9 34.39 40.30 0.38
C THR A 9 34.90 39.16 -0.49
N LEU A 10 34.26 37.99 -0.40
CA LEU A 10 34.49 36.88 -1.31
C LEU A 10 33.91 37.30 -2.68
N VAL A 11 34.77 37.70 -3.61
CA VAL A 11 34.37 37.90 -5.00
C VAL A 11 34.26 36.50 -5.63
N CYS A 12 33.07 35.91 -5.57
CA CYS A 12 32.74 34.82 -6.48
C CYS A 12 32.65 35.41 -7.89
N LEU A 13 33.70 35.20 -8.70
CA LEU A 13 33.56 35.29 -10.15
C LEU A 13 32.58 34.18 -10.57
N ALA A 14 31.30 34.53 -10.66
CA ALA A 14 30.36 33.77 -11.45
C ALA A 14 30.79 33.91 -12.92
N LEU A 15 31.55 32.94 -13.41
CA LEU A 15 31.55 32.62 -14.83
C LEU A 15 30.14 32.10 -15.13
N ALA A 16 29.22 33.03 -15.38
CA ALA A 16 27.97 32.72 -16.07
C ALA A 16 28.37 32.31 -17.49
N GLY A 17 28.74 31.04 -17.65
CA GLY A 17 28.67 30.38 -18.94
C GLY A 17 27.22 30.51 -19.37
N THR A 18 26.98 31.29 -20.43
CA THR A 18 25.69 31.32 -21.09
C THR A 18 25.39 29.90 -21.54
N ALA A 19 24.45 29.22 -20.88
CA ALA A 19 23.94 27.95 -21.37
C ALA A 19 23.51 28.17 -22.82
N ALA A 20 24.04 27.34 -23.73
CA ALA A 20 23.57 27.34 -25.10
C ALA A 20 22.05 27.08 -25.09
N PRO A 21 21.28 27.66 -26.05
CA PRO A 21 19.87 27.30 -26.17
C PRO A 21 19.76 25.78 -26.37
N ALA A 22 18.81 25.15 -25.68
CA ALA A 22 18.50 23.74 -25.87
C ALA A 22 18.05 23.49 -27.32
N ASP A 23 18.77 22.64 -28.03
CA ASP A 23 18.43 22.27 -29.40
C ASP A 23 17.52 21.03 -29.40
N VAL A 24 16.70 20.92 -30.45
CA VAL A 24 15.89 19.72 -30.72
C VAL A 24 16.60 18.91 -31.80
N ILE A 25 16.99 17.68 -31.46
CA ILE A 25 17.68 16.74 -32.35
C ILE A 25 16.70 15.64 -32.74
N ASN A 26 16.36 15.55 -34.01
CA ASN A 26 15.32 14.63 -34.51
C ASN A 26 15.93 13.30 -34.92
N VAL A 27 15.32 12.20 -34.47
CA VAL A 27 15.66 10.83 -34.88
C VAL A 27 14.50 10.27 -35.69
N PRO A 28 14.72 9.77 -36.93
CA PRO A 28 16.02 9.55 -37.57
C PRO A 28 16.53 10.68 -38.49
N GLU A 29 15.84 11.84 -38.56
CA GLU A 29 16.10 12.89 -39.57
C GLU A 29 17.50 13.51 -39.46
N ASP A 30 17.92 13.89 -38.26
CA ASP A 30 19.23 14.49 -38.00
C ASP A 30 20.31 13.42 -37.73
N TYR A 31 19.94 12.35 -37.03
CA TYR A 31 20.80 11.21 -36.73
C TYR A 31 20.07 9.88 -36.91
N PRO A 32 20.68 8.86 -37.54
CA PRO A 32 20.02 7.60 -37.84
C PRO A 32 19.71 6.73 -36.61
N THR A 33 20.33 7.01 -35.45
CA THR A 33 20.16 6.24 -34.22
C THR A 33 19.98 7.17 -33.02
N ILE A 34 19.26 6.70 -32.02
CA ILE A 34 19.00 7.43 -30.77
C ILE A 34 20.31 7.66 -30.04
N GLN A 35 21.18 6.64 -29.88
CA GLN A 35 22.47 6.86 -29.24
C GLN A 35 23.37 7.81 -30.05
N GLY A 36 23.23 7.85 -31.37
CA GLY A 36 23.94 8.82 -32.22
C GLY A 36 23.53 10.25 -31.93
N ALA A 37 22.23 10.50 -31.80
CA ALA A 37 21.68 11.79 -31.40
C ALA A 37 22.09 12.16 -29.96
N ILE A 38 22.03 11.20 -29.03
CA ILE A 38 22.54 11.38 -27.66
C ILE A 38 24.01 11.76 -27.73
N ASN A 39 24.88 11.08 -28.49
CA ASN A 39 26.31 11.42 -28.51
C ASN A 39 26.59 12.84 -29.01
N ALA A 40 25.76 13.35 -29.93
CA ALA A 40 25.91 14.69 -30.50
C ALA A 40 25.36 15.81 -29.62
N SER A 41 24.50 15.49 -28.65
CA SER A 41 23.83 16.48 -27.81
C SER A 41 24.73 17.10 -26.72
N THR A 42 24.25 18.20 -26.16
CA THR A 42 24.77 18.90 -25.00
C THR A 42 23.68 19.09 -23.94
N ASP A 43 24.05 19.56 -22.75
CA ASP A 43 23.11 19.76 -21.64
C ASP A 43 21.94 20.67 -22.04
N GLY A 44 20.73 20.20 -21.77
CA GLY A 44 19.47 20.89 -22.05
C GLY A 44 18.76 20.41 -23.31
N ASP A 45 19.46 19.71 -24.22
CA ASP A 45 18.90 19.31 -25.51
C ASP A 45 17.76 18.29 -25.39
N VAL A 46 16.90 18.29 -26.41
CA VAL A 46 15.79 17.35 -26.58
C VAL A 46 16.08 16.42 -27.75
N ILE A 47 16.14 15.11 -27.49
CA ILE A 47 16.15 14.08 -28.51
C ILE A 47 14.69 13.73 -28.84
N GLN A 48 14.19 14.22 -29.97
CA GLN A 48 12.83 13.95 -30.45
C GLN A 48 12.83 12.74 -31.38
N ILE A 49 12.16 11.67 -30.98
CA ILE A 49 12.13 10.40 -31.72
C ILE A 49 10.80 10.31 -32.47
N ALA A 50 10.88 10.21 -33.80
CA ALA A 50 9.71 10.05 -34.66
C ALA A 50 8.99 8.71 -34.40
N ALA A 51 7.71 8.63 -34.78
CA ALA A 51 6.92 7.39 -34.71
C ALA A 51 7.63 6.21 -35.40
N GLY A 52 7.65 5.05 -34.75
CA GLY A 52 8.31 3.86 -35.27
C GLY A 52 8.87 2.93 -34.19
N ASN A 53 9.47 1.83 -34.66
CA ASN A 53 10.17 0.86 -33.82
C ASN A 53 11.68 1.03 -33.99
N TYR A 54 12.37 1.21 -32.87
CA TYR A 54 13.81 1.40 -32.79
C TYR A 54 14.41 0.22 -32.03
N TYR A 55 15.38 -0.44 -32.66
CA TYR A 55 16.05 -1.63 -32.10
C TYR A 55 17.41 -1.22 -31.54
N GLU A 56 17.38 -0.60 -30.37
CA GLU A 56 18.55 -0.10 -29.65
C GLU A 56 18.48 -0.52 -28.19
N TYR A 57 19.64 -0.66 -27.56
CA TYR A 57 19.80 -1.01 -26.16
C TYR A 57 21.02 -0.27 -25.60
N SER A 58 21.15 -0.27 -24.27
CA SER A 58 22.19 0.44 -23.53
C SER A 58 22.27 1.94 -23.86
N LEU A 59 21.12 2.57 -24.09
CA LEU A 59 21.05 4.01 -24.32
C LEU A 59 21.54 4.76 -23.07
N ASN A 60 22.62 5.52 -23.24
CA ASN A 60 23.32 6.19 -22.15
C ASN A 60 23.50 7.69 -22.45
N PRO A 61 22.82 8.57 -21.68
CA PRO A 61 23.00 10.03 -21.71
C PRO A 61 24.42 10.52 -21.37
N ALA A 62 25.27 9.65 -20.81
CA ALA A 62 26.67 9.91 -20.48
C ALA A 62 26.86 11.13 -19.56
N GLY A 63 25.98 11.25 -18.54
CA GLY A 63 26.02 12.34 -17.56
C GLY A 63 25.59 13.70 -18.09
N LYS A 64 24.87 13.75 -19.20
CA LYS A 64 24.25 14.97 -19.72
C LYS A 64 22.82 15.11 -19.25
N SER A 65 22.41 16.35 -18.97
CA SER A 65 21.02 16.66 -18.69
C SER A 65 20.24 16.71 -19.99
N LEU A 66 19.42 15.71 -20.27
CA LEU A 66 18.75 15.54 -21.57
C LEU A 66 17.28 15.18 -21.40
N THR A 67 16.48 15.56 -22.39
CA THR A 67 15.12 15.01 -22.59
C THR A 67 15.14 14.06 -23.77
N ILE A 68 14.67 12.83 -23.59
CA ILE A 68 14.51 11.81 -24.64
C ILE A 68 13.02 11.54 -24.78
N GLN A 69 12.45 11.93 -25.91
CA GLN A 69 11.00 12.02 -26.09
C GLN A 69 10.52 11.27 -27.33
N GLY A 70 9.47 10.46 -27.18
CA GLY A 70 8.78 9.83 -28.30
C GLY A 70 7.71 10.69 -28.94
N THR A 71 7.02 10.13 -29.93
CA THR A 71 5.90 10.78 -30.63
C THR A 71 4.58 10.23 -30.13
N LEU A 72 3.60 11.12 -29.93
CA LEU A 72 2.21 10.76 -29.64
C LEU A 72 1.32 10.94 -30.89
N ASP A 73 0.23 10.18 -30.96
CA ASP A 73 -0.85 10.48 -31.89
C ASP A 73 -1.76 11.62 -31.39
N SER A 74 -2.84 11.93 -32.12
CA SER A 74 -3.79 12.99 -31.76
C SER A 74 -4.56 12.72 -30.46
N ASP A 75 -4.65 11.45 -30.05
CA ASP A 75 -5.43 11.00 -28.90
C ASP A 75 -4.52 10.77 -27.67
N GLY A 76 -3.20 10.97 -27.83
CA GLY A 76 -2.20 10.80 -26.78
C GLY A 76 -1.61 9.38 -26.69
N SER A 77 -1.84 8.52 -27.69
CA SER A 77 -1.25 7.18 -27.72
C SER A 77 0.21 7.22 -28.13
N LEU A 78 1.01 6.35 -27.52
CA LEU A 78 2.43 6.19 -27.82
C LEU A 78 2.65 5.62 -29.23
N LEU A 79 3.43 6.30 -30.07
CA LEU A 79 3.78 5.85 -31.42
C LEU A 79 5.25 5.44 -31.56
N THR A 80 6.05 5.62 -30.52
CA THR A 80 7.48 5.32 -30.53
C THR A 80 7.79 4.18 -29.57
N THR A 81 8.33 3.09 -30.11
CA THR A 81 8.79 1.93 -29.33
C THR A 81 10.30 1.78 -29.44
N ILE A 82 10.97 1.62 -28.30
CA ILE A 82 12.37 1.19 -28.24
C ILE A 82 12.39 -0.24 -27.69
N ASP A 83 12.88 -1.16 -28.51
CA ASP A 83 12.92 -2.60 -28.24
C ASP A 83 14.36 -3.09 -28.22
N ALA A 84 14.83 -3.53 -27.05
CA ALA A 84 16.18 -4.03 -26.85
C ALA A 84 16.39 -5.50 -27.26
N GLN A 85 15.34 -6.19 -27.73
CA GLN A 85 15.41 -7.55 -28.30
C GLN A 85 16.09 -8.60 -27.41
N GLN A 86 15.93 -8.45 -26.10
CA GLN A 86 16.53 -9.24 -25.02
C GLN A 86 18.06 -9.22 -25.00
N ILE A 87 18.69 -8.14 -25.50
CA ILE A 87 20.15 -8.03 -25.57
C ILE A 87 20.74 -7.36 -24.33
N GLY A 88 20.07 -6.34 -23.80
CA GLY A 88 20.52 -5.54 -22.67
C GLY A 88 19.41 -4.64 -22.16
N SER A 89 19.68 -3.86 -21.12
CA SER A 89 18.74 -2.82 -20.68
C SER A 89 18.47 -1.84 -21.81
N VAL A 90 17.24 -1.38 -22.00
CA VAL A 90 16.93 -0.36 -23.03
C VAL A 90 17.69 0.92 -22.72
N PHE A 91 17.55 1.42 -21.48
CA PHE A 91 18.31 2.54 -20.96
C PHE A 91 19.31 2.09 -19.90
N TYR A 92 20.53 2.61 -19.99
CA TYR A 92 21.62 2.33 -19.06
C TYR A 92 22.19 3.65 -18.53
N LEU A 93 21.63 4.11 -17.41
CA LEU A 93 22.04 5.33 -16.71
C LEU A 93 23.01 4.95 -15.60
N TYR A 94 24.25 5.39 -15.74
CA TYR A 94 25.33 5.05 -14.80
C TYR A 94 26.19 6.28 -14.54
N GLU A 95 26.33 6.63 -13.26
CA GLU A 95 27.21 7.73 -12.81
C GLU A 95 26.90 9.08 -13.49
N GLY A 96 25.62 9.38 -13.72
CA GLY A 96 25.19 10.69 -14.21
C GLY A 96 25.28 11.79 -13.15
N PHE A 97 25.37 11.40 -11.89
CA PHE A 97 25.39 12.29 -10.73
C PHE A 97 24.24 13.32 -10.77
N ASP A 98 24.58 14.59 -10.89
CA ASP A 98 23.64 15.72 -10.78
C ASP A 98 22.96 16.04 -12.12
N ALA A 99 23.27 15.30 -13.19
CA ALA A 99 22.60 15.42 -14.47
C ALA A 99 21.22 14.75 -14.43
N LEU A 100 20.20 15.49 -14.84
CA LEU A 100 18.83 15.00 -14.91
C LEU A 100 18.55 14.40 -16.28
N THR A 101 18.21 13.11 -16.31
CA THR A 101 17.64 12.49 -17.52
C THR A 101 16.11 12.50 -17.44
N VAL A 102 15.45 13.02 -18.47
CA VAL A 102 13.99 12.95 -18.64
C VAL A 102 13.67 12.00 -19.80
N ILE A 103 12.86 10.98 -19.54
CA ILE A 103 12.37 10.03 -20.54
C ILE A 103 10.86 10.19 -20.65
N LYS A 104 10.35 10.47 -21.85
CA LYS A 104 8.93 10.83 -22.00
C LYS A 104 8.29 10.22 -23.24
N ASP A 105 7.03 9.81 -23.13
CA ASP A 105 6.17 9.42 -24.25
C ASP A 105 6.76 8.26 -25.09
N LEU A 106 7.32 7.24 -24.42
CA LEU A 106 7.94 6.07 -25.06
C LEU A 106 7.34 4.74 -24.58
N VAL A 107 7.29 3.75 -25.49
CA VAL A 107 7.22 2.33 -25.12
C VAL A 107 8.65 1.79 -24.98
N ILE A 108 8.95 1.20 -23.83
CA ILE A 108 10.27 0.65 -23.44
C ILE A 108 10.09 -0.84 -23.19
N THR A 109 10.62 -1.67 -24.09
CA THR A 109 10.31 -3.11 -24.11
C THR A 109 11.50 -3.98 -24.50
N GLY A 110 11.34 -5.29 -24.23
CA GLY A 110 12.27 -6.31 -24.69
C GLY A 110 13.66 -6.14 -24.08
N GLY A 111 13.80 -5.45 -22.95
CA GLY A 111 15.06 -5.31 -22.27
C GLY A 111 15.43 -6.55 -21.46
N TYR A 112 16.72 -6.88 -21.45
CA TYR A 112 17.31 -7.95 -20.63
C TYR A 112 18.35 -7.35 -19.69
N GLY A 113 18.27 -7.60 -18.39
CA GLY A 113 19.08 -6.90 -17.40
C GLY A 113 20.58 -6.83 -17.73
N SER A 114 21.17 -5.66 -17.50
CA SER A 114 22.61 -5.44 -17.67
C SER A 114 23.38 -5.96 -16.46
N GLU A 115 24.65 -6.32 -16.63
CA GLU A 115 25.49 -6.72 -15.50
C GLU A 115 25.62 -5.59 -14.45
N HIS A 116 25.30 -5.94 -13.21
CA HIS A 116 25.40 -5.15 -12.00
C HIS A 116 26.49 -5.72 -11.08
N LEU A 117 26.76 -5.03 -9.97
CA LEU A 117 27.73 -5.41 -8.94
C LEU A 117 27.71 -6.93 -8.65
N ASN A 118 28.89 -7.54 -8.54
CA ASN A 118 29.06 -8.97 -8.26
C ASN A 118 28.36 -9.90 -9.27
N SER A 119 28.26 -9.50 -10.55
CA SER A 119 27.71 -10.34 -11.63
C SER A 119 26.21 -10.63 -11.52
N THR A 120 25.45 -9.87 -10.71
CA THR A 120 23.98 -9.92 -10.74
C THR A 120 23.46 -9.14 -11.96
N SER A 121 22.42 -9.62 -12.63
CA SER A 121 21.77 -8.88 -13.72
C SER A 121 20.72 -7.90 -13.14
N ALA A 122 20.56 -6.70 -13.71
CA ALA A 122 19.59 -5.73 -13.20
C ALA A 122 19.05 -4.77 -14.27
N GLY A 123 17.85 -4.23 -14.01
CA GLY A 123 17.21 -3.18 -14.78
C GLY A 123 16.83 -3.66 -16.18
N GLY A 124 15.88 -4.57 -16.28
CA GLY A 124 15.48 -5.15 -17.57
C GLY A 124 15.14 -4.07 -18.58
N GLY A 125 14.16 -3.20 -18.30
CA GLY A 125 13.86 -2.06 -19.15
C GLY A 125 14.87 -0.93 -18.96
N ILE A 126 15.02 -0.49 -17.72
CA ILE A 126 15.88 0.65 -17.36
C ILE A 126 16.77 0.27 -16.20
N TYR A 127 18.07 0.45 -16.38
CA TYR A 127 19.05 0.40 -15.31
C TYR A 127 19.48 1.82 -14.95
N CYS A 128 19.29 2.20 -13.68
CA CYS A 128 19.62 3.53 -13.17
C CYS A 128 20.46 3.46 -11.90
N ARG A 129 21.74 3.86 -12.01
CA ARG A 129 22.69 3.91 -10.91
C ARG A 129 23.27 5.30 -10.75
N ASP A 130 23.24 5.82 -9.52
CA ASP A 130 23.86 7.08 -9.13
C ASP A 130 23.48 8.26 -10.05
N SER A 131 22.21 8.30 -10.47
CA SER A 131 21.68 9.28 -11.44
C SER A 131 20.26 9.69 -11.04
N ASP A 132 19.90 10.93 -11.34
CA ASP A 132 18.52 11.42 -11.20
C ASP A 132 17.73 11.14 -12.50
N LEU A 133 16.50 10.67 -12.35
CA LEU A 133 15.67 10.21 -13.47
C LEU A 133 14.22 10.67 -13.29
N THR A 134 13.67 11.28 -14.34
CA THR A 134 12.23 11.51 -14.46
C THR A 134 11.67 10.76 -15.66
N ILE A 135 10.61 10.00 -15.45
CA ILE A 135 9.88 9.29 -16.50
C ILE A 135 8.45 9.82 -16.53
N THR A 136 7.92 10.13 -17.71
CA THR A 136 6.55 10.66 -17.83
C THR A 136 5.83 10.04 -19.02
N GLY A 137 4.60 9.56 -18.81
CA GLY A 137 3.74 9.07 -19.91
C GLY A 137 4.26 7.82 -20.63
N CYS A 138 5.24 7.11 -20.08
CA CYS A 138 5.86 5.95 -20.72
C CYS A 138 5.16 4.63 -20.38
N GLU A 139 5.28 3.65 -21.27
CA GLU A 139 4.94 2.24 -21.03
C GLU A 139 6.23 1.41 -20.93
N ILE A 140 6.57 0.90 -19.74
CA ILE A 140 7.72 0.04 -19.48
C ILE A 140 7.20 -1.40 -19.36
N LYS A 141 7.40 -2.20 -20.40
CA LYS A 141 6.72 -3.49 -20.49
C LYS A 141 7.54 -4.67 -20.97
N SER A 142 7.14 -5.85 -20.52
CA SER A 142 7.66 -7.13 -21.01
C SER A 142 9.20 -7.20 -20.97
N ASN A 143 9.80 -6.55 -19.96
CA ASN A 143 11.23 -6.54 -19.74
C ASN A 143 11.62 -7.62 -18.72
N ASN A 144 12.84 -8.15 -18.84
CA ASN A 144 13.36 -9.21 -18.00
C ASN A 144 14.64 -8.72 -17.31
N ALA A 145 14.69 -8.77 -15.99
CA ALA A 145 15.89 -8.40 -15.24
C ALA A 145 17.06 -9.36 -15.44
N GLY A 146 16.87 -10.45 -16.18
CA GLY A 146 17.89 -11.44 -16.50
C GLY A 146 18.17 -12.41 -15.37
N ILE A 147 19.30 -13.09 -15.46
CA ILE A 147 19.80 -14.07 -14.49
C ILE A 147 21.24 -13.68 -14.15
N SER A 148 21.62 -13.75 -12.88
CA SER A 148 22.99 -13.51 -12.44
C SER A 148 23.98 -14.49 -13.09
N SER A 149 25.13 -13.97 -13.51
CA SER A 149 26.24 -14.77 -14.07
C SER A 149 27.20 -15.31 -12.99
N ASP A 150 26.91 -15.05 -11.71
CA ASP A 150 27.70 -15.47 -10.53
C ASP A 150 27.64 -16.98 -10.22
N GLY A 151 27.00 -17.78 -11.08
CA GLY A 151 26.89 -19.23 -10.93
C GLY A 151 25.77 -19.69 -9.99
N GLY A 152 25.07 -18.76 -9.34
CA GLY A 152 23.89 -19.03 -8.50
C GLY A 152 22.56 -19.01 -9.25
N MET A 153 22.57 -18.69 -10.55
CA MET A 153 21.36 -18.59 -11.39
C MET A 153 20.22 -17.76 -10.74
N THR A 154 20.57 -16.74 -9.96
CA THR A 154 19.56 -15.93 -9.26
C THR A 154 18.89 -14.96 -10.25
N PRO A 155 17.56 -14.83 -10.22
CA PRO A 155 16.86 -13.81 -10.99
C PRO A 155 17.39 -12.40 -10.72
N GLY A 156 17.56 -11.62 -11.78
CA GLY A 156 18.07 -10.26 -11.70
C GLY A 156 17.10 -9.29 -11.04
N PHE A 157 17.59 -8.09 -10.73
CA PHE A 157 16.87 -7.06 -9.97
C PHE A 157 16.15 -6.04 -10.86
N GLY A 158 14.89 -5.72 -10.55
CA GLY A 158 14.09 -4.70 -11.23
C GLY A 158 13.81 -5.05 -12.69
N GLY A 159 12.75 -5.83 -12.94
CA GLY A 159 12.35 -6.24 -14.29
C GLY A 159 12.09 -5.06 -15.21
N GLY A 160 11.25 -4.12 -14.78
CA GLY A 160 11.00 -2.89 -15.52
C GLY A 160 12.09 -1.85 -15.28
N LEU A 161 12.31 -1.50 -14.02
CA LEU A 161 13.24 -0.46 -13.60
C LEU A 161 14.04 -0.90 -12.36
N TYR A 162 15.36 -0.69 -12.42
CA TYR A 162 16.25 -0.80 -11.27
C TYR A 162 16.89 0.54 -10.94
N CYS A 163 16.73 0.98 -9.69
CA CYS A 163 17.31 2.22 -9.17
C CYS A 163 18.21 1.94 -7.98
N TYR A 164 19.45 2.46 -8.02
CA TYR A 164 20.43 2.27 -6.95
C TYR A 164 21.28 3.52 -6.72
N SER A 165 21.50 3.88 -5.45
CA SER A 165 22.57 4.82 -5.05
C SER A 165 23.67 4.14 -4.23
N SER A 166 24.90 4.56 -4.50
CA SER A 166 26.12 4.12 -3.82
C SER A 166 26.55 5.00 -2.64
N GLY A 167 25.86 6.10 -2.36
CA GLY A 167 26.15 6.92 -1.17
C GLY A 167 25.82 8.42 -1.26
N LEU A 168 25.03 8.84 -2.25
CA LEU A 168 24.43 10.18 -2.27
C LEU A 168 22.94 10.09 -2.58
N PRO A 169 22.09 10.94 -2.00
CA PRO A 169 20.67 10.95 -2.34
C PRO A 169 20.40 11.12 -3.83
N ARG A 170 19.50 10.31 -4.40
CA ARG A 170 19.04 10.44 -5.80
C ARG A 170 17.53 10.53 -5.89
N ASN A 171 17.06 11.27 -6.88
CA ASN A 171 15.63 11.51 -7.11
C ASN A 171 15.18 10.73 -8.33
N ILE A 172 14.21 9.83 -8.11
CA ILE A 172 13.57 9.04 -9.15
C ILE A 172 12.10 9.39 -9.14
N THR A 173 11.60 9.89 -10.27
CA THR A 173 10.22 10.34 -10.42
C THR A 173 9.56 9.66 -11.61
N LEU A 174 8.41 9.02 -11.40
CA LEU A 174 7.57 8.48 -12.46
C LEU A 174 6.19 9.14 -12.38
N VAL A 175 5.69 9.61 -13.51
CA VAL A 175 4.38 10.28 -13.63
C VAL A 175 3.61 9.69 -14.80
N ASP A 176 2.37 9.26 -14.58
CA ASP A 176 1.48 8.73 -15.61
C ASP A 176 2.11 7.58 -16.42
N CYS A 177 2.89 6.73 -15.75
CA CYS A 177 3.58 5.60 -16.38
C CYS A 177 2.83 4.28 -16.20
N LYS A 178 2.90 3.43 -17.22
CA LYS A 178 2.42 2.04 -17.16
C LYS A 178 3.60 1.09 -17.07
N ILE A 179 3.69 0.30 -16.00
CA ILE A 179 4.76 -0.67 -15.76
C ILE A 179 4.12 -2.06 -15.77
N THR A 180 4.25 -2.80 -16.86
CA THR A 180 3.45 -4.01 -17.09
C THR A 180 4.27 -5.23 -17.50
N GLU A 181 3.87 -6.41 -17.02
CA GLU A 181 4.44 -7.70 -17.47
C GLU A 181 5.97 -7.82 -17.32
N ASN A 182 6.57 -7.09 -16.37
CA ASN A 182 8.01 -7.15 -16.18
C ASN A 182 8.39 -8.30 -15.24
N TYR A 183 9.52 -8.95 -15.53
CA TYR A 183 9.98 -10.15 -14.86
C TYR A 183 11.32 -9.91 -14.16
N GLY A 184 11.40 -10.14 -12.85
CA GLY A 184 12.64 -10.00 -12.07
C GLY A 184 12.36 -9.79 -10.59
N CYS A 185 13.37 -9.89 -9.73
CA CYS A 185 13.24 -9.56 -8.31
C CYS A 185 12.85 -8.09 -8.14
N GLY A 186 11.71 -7.81 -7.50
CA GLY A 186 11.09 -6.47 -7.48
C GLY A 186 10.13 -6.21 -8.64
N GLY A 187 9.88 -7.23 -9.48
CA GLY A 187 9.03 -7.28 -10.68
C GLY A 187 9.06 -6.03 -11.52
N GLY A 188 8.17 -5.06 -11.23
CA GLY A 188 8.06 -3.80 -11.96
C GLY A 188 9.23 -2.86 -11.67
N LEU A 189 9.47 -2.55 -10.39
CA LEU A 189 10.46 -1.57 -9.98
C LEU A 189 11.17 -1.99 -8.69
N MET A 190 12.50 -2.04 -8.75
CA MET A 190 13.34 -2.19 -7.57
C MET A 190 14.12 -0.90 -7.29
N CYS A 191 14.02 -0.40 -6.06
CA CYS A 191 14.64 0.83 -5.61
C CYS A 191 15.47 0.59 -4.34
N ARG A 192 16.77 0.94 -4.37
CA ARG A 192 17.71 0.59 -3.30
C ARG A 192 18.61 1.76 -2.90
N ASN A 193 18.76 1.94 -1.59
CA ASN A 193 19.67 2.85 -0.90
C ASN A 193 19.51 4.32 -1.30
N GLU A 194 19.19 5.17 -0.33
CA GLU A 194 19.30 6.63 -0.47
C GLU A 194 18.51 7.24 -1.64
N ILE A 195 17.48 6.55 -2.14
CA ILE A 195 16.60 7.07 -3.18
C ILE A 195 15.41 7.80 -2.55
N ASN A 196 15.07 8.95 -3.13
CA ASN A 196 13.78 9.60 -3.02
C ASN A 196 12.93 9.16 -4.22
N LEU A 197 12.00 8.23 -4.02
CA LEU A 197 11.12 7.72 -5.07
C LEU A 197 9.77 8.44 -5.01
N THR A 198 9.37 9.05 -6.13
CA THR A 198 8.05 9.67 -6.30
C THR A 198 7.31 9.02 -7.45
N LEU A 199 6.11 8.50 -7.19
CA LEU A 199 5.22 7.89 -8.17
C LEU A 199 3.88 8.64 -8.11
N SER A 200 3.38 9.08 -9.27
CA SER A 200 2.08 9.74 -9.38
C SER A 200 1.33 9.28 -10.62
N GLY A 201 0.08 8.84 -10.48
CA GLY A 201 -0.73 8.45 -11.64
C GLY A 201 -0.24 7.18 -12.36
N CYS A 202 0.61 6.37 -11.71
CA CYS A 202 1.24 5.21 -12.35
C CYS A 202 0.43 3.93 -12.13
N SER A 203 0.46 3.01 -13.10
CA SER A 203 -0.09 1.65 -12.96
C SER A 203 1.00 0.59 -13.02
N PHE A 204 1.05 -0.30 -12.03
CA PHE A 204 1.91 -1.48 -11.98
C PHE A 204 1.04 -2.72 -12.12
N THR A 205 1.09 -3.39 -13.28
CA THR A 205 0.16 -4.48 -13.57
C THR A 205 0.87 -5.72 -14.07
N GLN A 206 0.53 -6.89 -13.50
CA GLN A 206 1.07 -8.18 -13.94
C GLN A 206 2.61 -8.27 -13.91
N ASN A 207 3.25 -7.54 -13.00
CA ASN A 207 4.68 -7.70 -12.79
C ASN A 207 4.95 -8.92 -11.91
N TYR A 208 6.05 -9.62 -12.21
CA TYR A 208 6.32 -10.93 -11.67
C TYR A 208 7.73 -10.99 -11.06
N SER A 209 7.77 -11.23 -9.75
CA SER A 209 8.99 -11.59 -9.03
C SER A 209 9.08 -13.11 -8.89
N PRO A 210 10.04 -13.78 -9.57
CA PRO A 210 10.20 -15.22 -9.49
C PRO A 210 10.71 -15.71 -8.12
N PRO A 211 10.48 -17.00 -7.79
CA PRO A 211 11.15 -17.63 -6.67
C PRO A 211 12.66 -17.74 -6.90
N LEU A 212 13.43 -17.57 -5.82
CA LEU A 212 14.84 -17.96 -5.75
C LEU A 212 14.97 -19.44 -5.40
N GLU A 213 16.17 -20.00 -5.57
CA GLU A 213 16.47 -21.37 -5.16
C GLU A 213 16.32 -21.58 -3.64
N GLU A 214 16.14 -22.84 -3.25
CA GLU A 214 15.85 -23.25 -1.87
C GLU A 214 16.97 -22.82 -0.92
N GLY A 215 16.68 -21.91 0.01
CA GLY A 215 17.62 -21.39 1.02
C GLY A 215 17.90 -19.88 0.93
N ASP A 216 17.48 -19.22 -0.15
CA ASP A 216 17.57 -17.77 -0.26
C ASP A 216 16.35 -17.09 0.40
N ASN A 217 16.62 -16.36 1.48
CA ASN A 217 15.63 -15.57 2.23
C ASN A 217 15.33 -14.21 1.57
N GLY A 218 15.43 -14.13 0.25
CA GLY A 218 15.25 -12.87 -0.47
C GLY A 218 13.84 -12.33 -0.27
N SER A 219 13.72 -11.07 0.14
CA SER A 219 12.43 -10.38 0.24
C SER A 219 12.32 -9.47 -0.98
N PHE A 220 11.37 -9.73 -1.87
CA PHE A 220 11.15 -8.94 -3.08
C PHE A 220 9.67 -8.79 -3.37
N GLY A 221 9.21 -7.54 -3.48
CA GLY A 221 7.85 -7.21 -3.89
C GLY A 221 7.58 -7.53 -5.36
N GLY A 222 6.32 -7.84 -5.70
CA GLY A 222 5.91 -8.19 -7.06
C GLY A 222 5.76 -6.97 -7.96
N GLY A 223 5.10 -5.91 -7.50
CA GLY A 223 5.00 -4.64 -8.21
C GLY A 223 6.23 -3.76 -7.97
N ILE A 224 6.49 -3.47 -6.69
CA ILE A 224 7.60 -2.63 -6.24
C ILE A 224 8.33 -3.25 -5.06
N TYR A 225 9.65 -3.20 -5.09
CA TYR A 225 10.49 -3.42 -3.92
C TYR A 225 11.35 -2.19 -3.59
N CYS A 226 11.20 -1.66 -2.37
CA CYS A 226 11.99 -0.55 -1.85
C CYS A 226 12.85 -0.99 -0.67
N PHE A 227 14.16 -0.77 -0.75
CA PHE A 227 15.11 -1.07 0.33
C PHE A 227 15.94 0.15 0.70
N ARG A 228 15.90 0.56 1.97
CA ARG A 228 16.67 1.70 2.51
C ARG A 228 16.44 3.01 1.74
N THR A 229 15.19 3.29 1.39
CA THR A 229 14.78 4.56 0.77
C THR A 229 14.74 5.68 1.81
N LEU A 230 15.05 6.91 1.38
CA LEU A 230 14.99 8.10 2.24
C LEU A 230 13.57 8.65 2.30
N ALA A 231 12.93 8.74 1.14
CA ALA A 231 11.54 9.12 1.03
C ALA A 231 10.88 8.29 -0.06
N LEU A 232 9.68 7.79 0.21
CA LEU A 232 8.81 7.16 -0.76
C LEU A 232 7.48 7.91 -0.78
N ARG A 233 7.10 8.44 -1.94
CA ARG A 233 5.81 9.09 -2.16
C ARG A 233 5.10 8.39 -3.31
N ILE A 234 3.96 7.78 -3.03
CA ILE A 234 3.14 7.10 -4.02
C ILE A 234 1.74 7.72 -3.94
N SER A 235 1.29 8.34 -5.01
CA SER A 235 -0.07 8.90 -5.06
C SER A 235 -0.79 8.54 -6.34
N ASP A 236 -2.11 8.32 -6.24
CA ASP A 236 -2.97 8.15 -7.42
C ASP A 236 -2.51 6.96 -8.30
N CYS A 237 -1.94 5.92 -7.67
CA CYS A 237 -1.35 4.78 -8.36
C CYS A 237 -2.21 3.53 -8.21
N GLU A 238 -2.12 2.65 -9.20
CA GLU A 238 -2.74 1.32 -9.19
C GLU A 238 -1.67 0.23 -9.18
N PHE A 239 -1.83 -0.76 -8.31
CA PHE A 239 -1.04 -1.99 -8.28
C PHE A 239 -1.99 -3.15 -8.44
N SER A 240 -1.98 -3.80 -9.60
CA SER A 240 -2.94 -4.86 -9.89
C SER A 240 -2.31 -6.14 -10.44
N ASN A 241 -2.76 -7.29 -9.94
CA ASN A 241 -2.34 -8.60 -10.44
C ASN A 241 -0.80 -8.83 -10.41
N ASN A 242 -0.08 -8.15 -9.51
CA ASN A 242 1.35 -8.38 -9.36
C ASN A 242 1.60 -9.62 -8.49
N TYR A 243 2.68 -10.33 -8.77
CA TYR A 243 2.98 -11.60 -8.12
C TYR A 243 4.42 -11.63 -7.58
N THR A 244 4.58 -12.16 -6.38
CA THR A 244 5.86 -12.60 -5.83
C THR A 244 5.69 -13.90 -5.06
N SER A 245 6.70 -14.77 -5.07
CA SER A 245 6.76 -15.91 -4.15
C SER A 245 7.13 -15.51 -2.72
N TYR A 246 7.48 -14.24 -2.48
CA TYR A 246 7.96 -13.71 -1.20
C TYR A 246 6.93 -12.78 -0.55
N ASN A 247 7.34 -11.59 -0.12
CA ASN A 247 6.46 -10.63 0.55
C ASN A 247 6.09 -9.48 -0.40
N GLY A 248 4.93 -8.85 -0.19
CA GLY A 248 4.54 -7.62 -0.88
C GLY A 248 4.17 -7.83 -2.33
N GLY A 249 3.06 -8.52 -2.60
CA GLY A 249 2.62 -8.78 -3.98
C GLY A 249 2.52 -7.50 -4.79
N GLY A 250 1.87 -6.47 -4.25
CA GLY A 250 1.87 -5.12 -4.82
C GLY A 250 3.15 -4.36 -4.46
N ILE A 251 3.36 -4.09 -3.17
CA ILE A 251 4.44 -3.23 -2.67
C ILE A 251 5.13 -3.87 -1.48
N GLU A 252 6.46 -3.88 -1.48
CA GLU A 252 7.29 -4.14 -0.32
C GLU A 252 8.21 -2.97 0.01
N ILE A 253 8.25 -2.60 1.29
CA ILE A 253 9.15 -1.59 1.84
C ILE A 253 9.96 -2.17 2.99
N TYR A 254 11.29 -2.06 2.91
CA TYR A 254 12.18 -2.47 3.98
C TYR A 254 13.19 -1.38 4.31
N LEU A 255 13.29 -1.03 5.60
CA LEU A 255 14.17 0.04 6.11
C LEU A 255 13.88 1.42 5.50
N GLY A 256 12.62 1.69 5.16
CA GLY A 256 12.16 2.97 4.60
C GLY A 256 12.02 4.04 5.70
N GLN A 257 12.68 5.18 5.53
CA GLN A 257 12.72 6.22 6.56
C GLN A 257 11.43 7.07 6.62
N SER A 258 10.75 7.25 5.48
CA SER A 258 9.50 7.98 5.38
C SER A 258 8.74 7.55 4.12
N ALA A 259 7.70 6.74 4.29
CA ALA A 259 6.81 6.32 3.21
C ALA A 259 5.43 6.95 3.35
N ILE A 260 4.93 7.57 2.28
CA ILE A 260 3.59 8.13 2.21
C ILE A 260 2.91 7.55 0.97
N ILE A 261 1.79 6.86 1.18
CA ILE A 261 1.01 6.20 0.14
C ILE A 261 -0.41 6.74 0.25
N THR A 262 -0.86 7.44 -0.78
CA THR A 262 -2.14 8.17 -0.73
C THR A 262 -2.98 7.93 -1.97
N ASN A 263 -4.29 7.70 -1.82
CA ASN A 263 -5.20 7.58 -2.96
C ASN A 263 -4.76 6.49 -3.95
N CYS A 264 -4.34 5.34 -3.43
CA CYS A 264 -3.85 4.23 -4.24
C CYS A 264 -4.81 3.04 -4.18
N VAL A 265 -4.82 2.26 -5.26
CA VAL A 265 -5.55 1.00 -5.35
C VAL A 265 -4.55 -0.15 -5.42
N LEU A 266 -4.63 -1.09 -4.49
CA LEU A 266 -3.85 -2.32 -4.48
C LEU A 266 -4.83 -3.49 -4.60
N ASP A 267 -4.99 -4.01 -5.80
CA ASP A 267 -6.01 -5.01 -6.12
C ASP A 267 -5.43 -6.32 -6.66
N SER A 268 -5.96 -7.46 -6.21
CA SER A 268 -5.66 -8.77 -6.80
C SER A 268 -4.17 -9.13 -6.84
N ASN A 269 -3.36 -8.58 -5.93
CA ASN A 269 -1.94 -8.89 -5.86
C ASN A 269 -1.69 -10.13 -5.00
N GLN A 270 -0.65 -10.89 -5.34
CA GLN A 270 -0.36 -12.17 -4.72
C GLN A 270 1.07 -12.23 -4.19
N ALA A 271 1.20 -12.63 -2.92
CA ALA A 271 2.47 -12.90 -2.25
C ALA A 271 2.53 -14.35 -1.76
N GLY A 272 3.65 -15.04 -1.93
CA GLY A 272 3.81 -16.40 -1.42
C GLY A 272 3.91 -16.46 0.11
N ASN A 273 4.47 -15.41 0.73
CA ASN A 273 4.66 -15.31 2.17
C ASN A 273 3.72 -14.28 2.80
N ALA A 274 4.06 -12.99 2.81
CA ALA A 274 3.28 -11.98 3.54
C ALA A 274 2.84 -10.76 2.71
N GLY A 275 1.71 -10.15 3.09
CA GLY A 275 1.25 -8.88 2.52
C GLY A 275 0.95 -8.97 1.02
N GLY A 276 -0.18 -9.57 0.65
CA GLY A 276 -0.55 -9.73 -0.76
C GLY A 276 -0.61 -8.39 -1.47
N GLY A 277 -1.23 -7.38 -0.85
CA GLY A 277 -1.19 -6.00 -1.33
C GLY A 277 0.11 -5.31 -0.93
N PHE A 278 0.36 -5.22 0.38
CA PHE A 278 1.41 -4.38 0.94
C PHE A 278 2.14 -5.06 2.10
N VAL A 279 3.45 -4.85 2.19
CA VAL A 279 4.23 -5.19 3.37
C VAL A 279 5.26 -4.10 3.72
N ALA A 280 5.45 -3.86 5.00
CA ALA A 280 6.53 -3.02 5.51
C ALA A 280 7.28 -3.66 6.69
N TYR A 281 8.60 -3.49 6.72
CA TYR A 281 9.48 -3.90 7.82
C TYR A 281 10.43 -2.75 8.21
N ALA A 282 10.63 -2.54 9.51
CA ALA A 282 11.55 -1.56 10.06
C ALA A 282 11.45 -0.17 9.38
N SER A 283 10.21 0.26 9.13
CA SER A 283 9.89 1.43 8.29
C SER A 283 8.90 2.37 8.98
N HIS A 284 8.92 3.65 8.57
CA HIS A 284 7.92 4.63 9.02
C HIS A 284 6.98 4.98 7.87
N LEU A 285 5.67 4.82 8.07
CA LEU A 285 4.71 4.97 6.99
C LEU A 285 3.39 5.66 7.36
N LEU A 286 2.77 6.29 6.35
CA LEU A 286 1.38 6.74 6.35
C LEU A 286 0.70 6.17 5.10
N ILE A 287 -0.35 5.38 5.30
CA ILE A 287 -1.25 4.90 4.25
C ILE A 287 -2.58 5.61 4.45
N ARG A 288 -3.05 6.33 3.43
CA ARG A 288 -4.31 7.06 3.53
C ARG A 288 -5.12 7.06 2.24
N ASP A 289 -6.44 7.13 2.37
CA ASP A 289 -7.34 7.20 1.22
C ASP A 289 -7.14 6.01 0.25
N CYS A 290 -6.72 4.84 0.74
CA CYS A 290 -6.35 3.71 -0.10
C CYS A 290 -7.41 2.60 -0.11
N LEU A 291 -7.53 1.91 -1.24
CA LEU A 291 -8.29 0.67 -1.38
C LEU A 291 -7.33 -0.52 -1.53
N ILE A 292 -7.37 -1.46 -0.59
CA ILE A 292 -6.58 -2.69 -0.60
C ILE A 292 -7.55 -3.86 -0.70
N SER A 293 -7.71 -4.41 -1.91
CA SER A 293 -8.76 -5.40 -2.21
C SER A 293 -8.29 -6.66 -2.90
N ASN A 294 -8.97 -7.79 -2.65
CA ASN A 294 -8.77 -9.04 -3.38
C ASN A 294 -7.33 -9.59 -3.35
N ASN A 295 -6.50 -9.12 -2.41
CA ASN A 295 -5.11 -9.54 -2.35
C ASN A 295 -4.99 -10.86 -1.58
N ASN A 296 -3.98 -11.66 -1.95
CA ASN A 296 -3.81 -13.01 -1.44
C ASN A 296 -2.38 -13.25 -0.95
N SER A 297 -2.23 -13.80 0.26
CA SER A 297 -0.93 -14.27 0.74
C SER A 297 -1.03 -15.43 1.73
N SER A 298 0.11 -15.98 2.16
CA SER A 298 0.09 -16.93 3.29
C SER A 298 -0.15 -16.22 4.63
N PHE A 299 0.46 -15.05 4.84
CA PHE A 299 0.38 -14.23 6.05
C PHE A 299 -0.10 -12.81 5.70
N ALA A 300 -1.32 -12.47 6.10
CA ALA A 300 -1.95 -11.19 5.79
C ALA A 300 -2.22 -10.94 4.31
N GLY A 301 -3.44 -11.25 3.89
CA GLY A 301 -3.86 -11.10 2.50
C GLY A 301 -3.69 -9.67 1.99
N GLY A 302 -4.05 -8.67 2.80
CA GLY A 302 -3.96 -7.26 2.45
C GLY A 302 -2.63 -6.63 2.82
N ILE A 303 -2.45 -6.36 4.12
CA ILE A 303 -1.38 -5.53 4.69
C ILE A 303 -0.64 -6.27 5.79
N ALA A 304 0.69 -6.32 5.71
CA ALA A 304 1.54 -6.79 6.80
C ALA A 304 2.47 -5.67 7.31
N PHE A 305 2.38 -5.36 8.59
CA PHE A 305 3.32 -4.53 9.33
C PHE A 305 4.20 -5.44 10.19
N GLY A 306 5.45 -5.64 9.76
CA GLY A 306 6.40 -6.45 10.50
C GLY A 306 7.19 -5.65 11.53
N PHE A 307 8.16 -6.32 12.15
CA PHE A 307 8.96 -5.79 13.26
C PHE A 307 9.55 -4.40 13.01
N ASP A 308 9.60 -3.61 14.08
CA ASP A 308 10.15 -2.25 14.14
C ASP A 308 9.48 -1.25 13.16
N THR A 309 8.28 -1.57 12.68
CA THR A 309 7.49 -0.70 11.81
C THR A 309 6.64 0.25 12.62
N LYS A 310 6.58 1.52 12.21
CA LYS A 310 5.71 2.54 12.77
C LYS A 310 4.81 3.09 11.69
N GLY A 311 3.50 3.03 11.90
CA GLY A 311 2.56 3.25 10.81
C GLY A 311 1.22 3.83 11.22
N ILE A 312 0.55 4.46 10.27
CA ILE A 312 -0.85 4.82 10.38
C ILE A 312 -1.54 4.38 9.09
N LEU A 313 -2.60 3.58 9.22
CA LEU A 313 -3.60 3.36 8.19
C LEU A 313 -4.79 4.27 8.49
N LEU A 314 -5.11 5.20 7.58
CA LEU A 314 -6.09 6.26 7.82
C LEU A 314 -7.09 6.34 6.66
N ASP A 315 -8.37 6.53 6.94
CA ASP A 315 -9.41 6.80 5.91
C ASP A 315 -9.34 5.80 4.73
N SER A 316 -9.07 4.52 5.02
CA SER A 316 -8.75 3.50 4.01
C SER A 316 -9.65 2.27 4.13
N THR A 317 -9.72 1.48 3.07
CA THR A 317 -10.54 0.26 3.00
C THR A 317 -9.67 -0.95 2.69
N VAL A 318 -9.73 -1.97 3.55
CA VAL A 318 -9.08 -3.28 3.38
C VAL A 318 -10.17 -4.34 3.27
N VAL A 319 -10.48 -4.78 2.04
CA VAL A 319 -11.69 -5.57 1.77
C VAL A 319 -11.44 -6.81 0.92
N SER A 320 -12.13 -7.92 1.21
CA SER A 320 -12.07 -9.14 0.39
C SER A 320 -10.66 -9.71 0.19
N ASN A 321 -9.74 -9.49 1.13
CA ASN A 321 -8.42 -10.07 1.08
C ASN A 321 -8.42 -11.46 1.72
N THR A 322 -7.59 -12.35 1.17
CA THR A 322 -7.50 -13.74 1.59
C THR A 322 -6.12 -14.04 2.14
N SER A 323 -6.06 -14.68 3.31
CA SER A 323 -4.80 -15.23 3.84
C SER A 323 -4.97 -16.66 4.30
N LYS A 324 -3.86 -17.40 4.39
CA LYS A 324 -3.88 -18.75 4.97
C LYS A 324 -3.82 -18.72 6.49
N TYR A 325 -2.95 -17.91 7.07
CA TYR A 325 -2.58 -18.06 8.49
C TYR A 325 -2.89 -16.88 9.41
N ARG A 326 -3.27 -15.71 8.88
CA ARG A 326 -3.49 -14.47 9.66
C ARG A 326 -4.63 -13.64 9.06
N GLY A 327 -4.98 -12.54 9.71
CA GLY A 327 -6.02 -11.64 9.21
C GLY A 327 -5.56 -10.79 8.03
N ALA A 328 -6.46 -10.15 7.31
CA ALA A 328 -6.10 -9.28 6.19
C ALA A 328 -5.13 -8.16 6.55
N VAL A 329 -5.19 -7.64 7.77
CA VAL A 329 -4.17 -6.77 8.36
C VAL A 329 -3.45 -7.54 9.46
N PHE A 330 -2.13 -7.62 9.39
CA PHE A 330 -1.33 -8.25 10.43
C PHE A 330 -0.23 -7.31 10.94
N MET A 331 -0.15 -7.18 12.26
CA MET A 331 0.83 -6.37 12.99
C MET A 331 1.67 -7.27 13.88
N GLU A 332 2.98 -7.28 13.68
CA GLU A 332 3.92 -8.09 14.46
C GLU A 332 5.12 -7.25 14.90
N GLY A 333 5.29 -7.07 16.21
CA GLY A 333 6.41 -6.30 16.76
C GLY A 333 6.44 -4.84 16.30
N SER A 334 5.26 -4.22 16.12
CA SER A 334 5.11 -2.93 15.45
C SER A 334 4.31 -1.92 16.28
N GLU A 335 4.45 -0.63 15.96
CA GLU A 335 3.67 0.48 16.53
C GLU A 335 2.81 1.10 15.41
N CYS A 336 1.76 0.39 15.00
CA CYS A 336 0.90 0.81 13.88
C CYS A 336 -0.53 1.05 14.35
N ASN A 337 -1.11 2.20 13.98
CA ASN A 337 -2.49 2.56 14.29
C ASN A 337 -3.39 2.44 13.06
N ILE A 338 -4.69 2.25 13.31
CA ILE A 338 -5.72 2.20 12.28
C ILE A 338 -6.84 3.16 12.66
N ASP A 339 -7.03 4.19 11.85
CA ASP A 339 -7.96 5.28 12.11
C ASP A 339 -8.96 5.41 10.96
N ASN A 340 -10.25 5.60 11.29
CA ASN A 340 -11.33 5.90 10.34
C ASN A 340 -11.38 4.96 9.11
N SER A 341 -11.07 3.69 9.32
CA SER A 341 -10.87 2.74 8.23
C SER A 341 -11.83 1.57 8.29
N THR A 342 -12.10 0.97 7.13
CA THR A 342 -12.97 -0.20 7.00
C THR A 342 -12.13 -1.45 6.71
N ILE A 343 -12.29 -2.49 7.53
CA ILE A 343 -11.68 -3.80 7.34
C ILE A 343 -12.81 -4.82 7.23
N ALA A 344 -13.14 -5.22 5.99
CA ALA A 344 -14.36 -6.00 5.75
C ALA A 344 -14.19 -7.21 4.83
N ASP A 345 -15.06 -8.21 5.01
CA ASP A 345 -15.18 -9.36 4.10
C ASP A 345 -13.86 -10.12 3.87
N ASN A 346 -12.91 -10.05 4.81
CA ASN A 346 -11.63 -10.71 4.68
C ASN A 346 -11.68 -12.15 5.21
N GLN A 347 -10.91 -13.04 4.59
CA GLN A 347 -11.00 -14.47 4.83
C GLN A 347 -9.64 -15.07 5.18
N ASN A 348 -9.58 -15.71 6.35
CA ASN A 348 -8.49 -16.59 6.73
C ASN A 348 -8.91 -18.04 6.50
N THR A 349 -8.21 -18.76 5.61
CA THR A 349 -8.68 -20.04 5.05
C THR A 349 -8.12 -21.30 5.70
N ASP A 350 -7.14 -21.20 6.61
CA ASP A 350 -6.48 -22.38 7.24
C ASP A 350 -6.58 -22.36 8.78
N GLY A 351 -7.53 -21.57 9.30
CA GLY A 351 -7.96 -21.64 10.69
C GLY A 351 -6.98 -21.08 11.72
N TRP A 352 -5.87 -20.46 11.33
CA TRP A 352 -5.00 -19.79 12.30
C TRP A 352 -5.61 -18.45 12.76
N PRO A 353 -5.19 -17.91 13.91
CA PRO A 353 -5.87 -16.75 14.48
C PRO A 353 -5.81 -15.46 13.65
N GLY A 354 -6.92 -14.70 13.69
CA GLY A 354 -7.14 -13.40 13.04
C GLY A 354 -7.80 -13.55 11.67
N GLY A 355 -9.04 -13.09 11.53
CA GLY A 355 -9.74 -13.01 10.24
C GLY A 355 -9.58 -11.63 9.60
N GLY A 356 -10.01 -10.57 10.31
CA GLY A 356 -9.83 -9.19 9.88
C GLY A 356 -8.44 -8.66 10.21
N ILE A 357 -8.17 -8.53 11.52
CA ILE A 357 -6.94 -7.94 12.05
C ILE A 357 -6.27 -8.91 13.03
N GLY A 358 -4.98 -9.18 12.85
CA GLY A 358 -4.15 -9.89 13.84
C GLY A 358 -3.09 -8.96 14.42
N VAL A 359 -2.98 -8.93 15.74
CA VAL A 359 -2.03 -8.07 16.47
C VAL A 359 -1.18 -8.90 17.41
N ARG A 360 0.15 -8.82 17.25
CA ARG A 360 1.09 -9.61 18.04
C ARG A 360 2.30 -8.79 18.47
N TRP A 361 2.66 -8.85 19.74
CA TRP A 361 3.80 -8.11 20.31
C TRP A 361 3.85 -6.64 19.89
N SER A 362 2.68 -6.02 19.71
CA SER A 362 2.54 -4.71 19.09
C SER A 362 1.82 -3.74 20.03
N GLU A 363 1.98 -2.45 19.75
CA GLU A 363 1.23 -1.37 20.37
C GLU A 363 0.37 -0.71 19.29
N THR A 364 -0.95 -0.77 19.45
CA THR A 364 -1.89 -0.30 18.43
C THR A 364 -3.08 0.43 19.05
N THR A 365 -3.52 1.48 18.38
CA THR A 365 -4.85 2.06 18.55
C THR A 365 -5.67 1.84 17.29
N ILE A 366 -6.89 1.33 17.46
CA ILE A 366 -7.92 1.24 16.44
C ILE A 366 -9.00 2.24 16.82
N LYS A 367 -9.28 3.21 15.95
CA LYS A 367 -10.23 4.29 16.24
C LYS A 367 -11.12 4.62 15.06
N GLY A 368 -12.43 4.84 15.28
CA GLY A 368 -13.32 5.27 14.21
C GLY A 368 -13.53 4.20 13.13
N CYS A 369 -13.27 2.93 13.45
CA CYS A 369 -13.13 1.88 12.44
C CYS A 369 -14.37 0.99 12.36
N THR A 370 -14.62 0.47 11.16
CA THR A 370 -15.60 -0.59 10.92
C THR A 370 -14.86 -1.88 10.59
N ILE A 371 -15.03 -2.92 11.42
CA ILE A 371 -14.41 -4.23 11.24
C ILE A 371 -15.54 -5.25 11.08
N ALA A 372 -15.86 -5.60 9.84
CA ALA A 372 -17.11 -6.29 9.53
C ALA A 372 -16.95 -7.55 8.68
N ASN A 373 -17.76 -8.58 8.93
CA ASN A 373 -17.87 -9.76 8.07
C ASN A 373 -16.55 -10.49 7.79
N ASN A 374 -15.57 -10.36 8.69
CA ASN A 374 -14.31 -11.07 8.54
C ASN A 374 -14.45 -12.48 9.13
N THR A 375 -13.84 -13.46 8.46
CA THR A 375 -14.03 -14.86 8.80
C THR A 375 -12.71 -15.59 8.96
N VAL A 376 -12.65 -16.49 9.94
CA VAL A 376 -11.63 -17.53 10.05
C VAL A 376 -12.29 -18.88 9.77
N ALA A 377 -11.67 -19.71 8.92
CA ALA A 377 -12.17 -21.03 8.59
C ALA A 377 -12.33 -21.90 9.86
N ALA A 378 -13.49 -22.55 9.98
CA ALA A 378 -13.89 -23.39 11.13
C ALA A 378 -13.36 -24.84 11.00
N ASP A 379 -12.07 -25.00 10.68
CA ASP A 379 -11.46 -26.31 10.43
C ASP A 379 -10.30 -26.66 11.36
N THR A 380 -9.94 -25.79 12.31
CA THR A 380 -8.89 -26.08 13.31
C THR A 380 -9.27 -25.62 14.72
N GLU A 381 -8.67 -26.23 15.75
CA GLU A 381 -8.77 -25.81 17.16
C GLU A 381 -8.24 -24.37 17.44
N TYR A 382 -7.74 -23.66 16.42
CA TYR A 382 -7.11 -22.35 16.54
C TYR A 382 -7.87 -21.23 15.81
N SER A 383 -9.10 -21.49 15.36
CA SER A 383 -9.94 -20.49 14.69
C SER A 383 -10.41 -19.43 15.68
N GLN A 384 -9.61 -18.38 15.82
CA GLN A 384 -9.72 -17.38 16.89
C GLN A 384 -9.73 -15.96 16.30
N GLY A 385 -10.63 -15.10 16.79
CA GLY A 385 -10.62 -13.68 16.46
C GLY A 385 -11.08 -13.39 15.04
N GLY A 386 -12.38 -13.59 14.76
CA GLY A 386 -12.96 -13.38 13.43
C GLY A 386 -12.72 -11.96 12.95
N GLY A 387 -13.10 -10.97 13.76
CA GLY A 387 -12.78 -9.57 13.54
C GLY A 387 -11.33 -9.28 13.92
N LEU A 388 -10.99 -9.46 15.19
CA LEU A 388 -9.68 -9.15 15.75
C LEU A 388 -9.12 -10.29 16.59
N PHE A 389 -7.85 -10.59 16.37
CA PHE A 389 -7.04 -11.45 17.24
C PHE A 389 -5.91 -10.65 17.86
N ILE A 390 -5.74 -10.76 19.18
CA ILE A 390 -4.76 -10.01 19.96
C ILE A 390 -3.94 -11.00 20.78
N ASP A 391 -2.61 -10.95 20.63
CA ASP A 391 -1.67 -11.81 21.35
C ASP A 391 -0.53 -10.97 21.93
N GLU A 392 -0.40 -10.98 23.27
CA GLU A 392 0.69 -10.32 23.98
C GLU A 392 0.96 -8.87 23.51
N SER A 393 -0.12 -8.06 23.36
CA SER A 393 -0.08 -6.73 22.74
C SER A 393 -0.86 -5.69 23.55
N GLU A 394 -0.44 -4.42 23.48
CA GLU A 394 -1.22 -3.30 23.99
C GLU A 394 -2.17 -2.79 22.91
N LEU A 395 -3.48 -2.98 23.11
CA LEU A 395 -4.50 -2.52 22.17
C LEU A 395 -5.48 -1.56 22.83
N LYS A 396 -5.79 -0.47 22.14
CA LYS A 396 -6.96 0.37 22.41
C LYS A 396 -7.90 0.31 21.23
N ILE A 397 -9.18 0.02 21.49
CA ILE A 397 -10.26 0.12 20.51
C ILE A 397 -11.21 1.20 20.97
N ILE A 398 -11.48 2.16 20.10
CA ILE A 398 -12.18 3.40 20.43
C ILE A 398 -13.18 3.72 19.33
N ASP A 399 -14.41 4.09 19.64
CA ASP A 399 -15.32 4.69 18.66
C ASP A 399 -15.44 3.82 17.39
N SER A 400 -15.62 2.51 17.57
CA SER A 400 -15.48 1.52 16.49
C SER A 400 -16.59 0.49 16.52
N THR A 401 -16.96 0.00 15.34
CA THR A 401 -17.98 -1.04 15.14
C THR A 401 -17.31 -2.33 14.67
N ILE A 402 -17.57 -3.41 15.39
CA ILE A 402 -17.07 -4.75 15.13
C ILE A 402 -18.28 -5.65 14.94
N SER A 403 -18.59 -6.01 13.69
CA SER A 403 -19.87 -6.66 13.38
C SER A 403 -19.81 -7.82 12.39
N GLY A 404 -20.71 -8.80 12.54
CA GLY A 404 -20.87 -9.87 11.55
C GLY A 404 -19.64 -10.78 11.38
N ASN A 405 -18.64 -10.70 12.27
CA ASN A 405 -17.40 -11.46 12.13
C ASN A 405 -17.57 -12.89 12.68
N SER A 406 -16.82 -13.86 12.13
CA SER A 406 -16.97 -15.27 12.48
C SER A 406 -15.64 -15.98 12.75
N ALA A 407 -15.58 -16.74 13.84
CA ALA A 407 -14.49 -17.65 14.21
C ALA A 407 -15.02 -18.78 15.11
N ASP A 408 -14.19 -19.72 15.58
CA ASP A 408 -14.63 -20.70 16.60
C ASP A 408 -14.61 -20.09 18.02
N GLU A 409 -13.64 -19.22 18.31
CA GLU A 409 -13.59 -18.46 19.57
C GLU A 409 -13.37 -16.97 19.30
N GLY A 410 -14.13 -16.08 19.95
CA GLY A 410 -13.97 -14.64 19.77
C GLY A 410 -14.39 -14.20 18.37
N GLY A 411 -15.68 -14.30 18.05
CA GLY A 411 -16.20 -13.96 16.73
C GLY A 411 -15.84 -12.53 16.34
N GLY A 412 -16.14 -11.58 17.22
CA GLY A 412 -15.69 -10.20 17.13
C GLY A 412 -14.23 -10.07 17.53
N ILE A 413 -13.92 -10.35 18.79
CA ILE A 413 -12.59 -10.14 19.38
C ILE A 413 -12.12 -11.37 20.15
N TYR A 414 -10.89 -11.80 19.90
CA TYR A 414 -10.19 -12.76 20.73
C TYR A 414 -8.92 -12.14 21.33
N CYS A 415 -8.81 -12.19 22.66
CA CYS A 415 -7.67 -11.69 23.43
C CYS A 415 -6.92 -12.86 24.07
N ARG A 416 -5.63 -13.01 23.76
CA ARG A 416 -4.71 -14.01 24.31
C ARG A 416 -3.61 -13.37 25.15
N TRP A 417 -3.43 -13.90 26.36
CA TRP A 417 -2.26 -13.65 27.22
C TRP A 417 -1.88 -12.18 27.33
N GLY A 418 -2.64 -11.44 28.13
CA GLY A 418 -2.50 -9.99 28.28
C GLY A 418 -1.37 -9.54 29.20
N GLY A 419 -0.85 -10.38 30.11
CA GLY A 419 0.19 -9.96 31.05
C GLY A 419 -0.12 -8.60 31.72
N TYR A 420 0.80 -7.63 31.64
CA TYR A 420 0.61 -6.25 32.11
C TYR A 420 -0.13 -5.32 31.10
N ASN A 421 -0.47 -5.84 29.92
CA ASN A 421 -0.84 -5.11 28.71
C ASN A 421 -2.25 -5.54 28.27
N SER A 422 -3.24 -5.12 29.05
CA SER A 422 -4.64 -5.48 28.86
C SER A 422 -5.32 -4.64 27.76
N PRO A 423 -6.08 -5.24 26.82
CA PRO A 423 -6.87 -4.49 25.86
C PRO A 423 -7.90 -3.59 26.54
N ILE A 424 -7.99 -2.35 26.06
CA ILE A 424 -8.98 -1.37 26.53
C ILE A 424 -9.92 -1.07 25.37
N ILE A 425 -11.21 -1.30 25.58
CA ILE A 425 -12.28 -1.11 24.61
C ILE A 425 -13.23 -0.07 25.16
N TYR A 426 -13.49 0.99 24.42
CA TYR A 426 -14.49 1.96 24.85
C TYR A 426 -15.17 2.72 23.71
N ASP A 427 -16.40 3.15 23.95
CA ASP A 427 -17.23 3.82 22.92
C ASP A 427 -17.39 2.92 21.68
N CYS A 428 -17.65 1.62 21.86
CA CYS A 428 -17.66 0.65 20.75
C CYS A 428 -18.99 -0.09 20.60
N TYR A 429 -19.21 -0.65 19.40
CA TYR A 429 -20.31 -1.57 19.10
C TYR A 429 -19.74 -2.92 18.67
N ILE A 430 -20.06 -3.98 19.40
CA ILE A 430 -19.62 -5.34 19.12
C ILE A 430 -20.87 -6.19 18.94
N ILE A 431 -21.31 -6.34 17.69
CA ILE A 431 -22.66 -6.80 17.37
C ILE A 431 -22.71 -7.89 16.30
N ASP A 432 -23.69 -8.78 16.36
CA ASP A 432 -23.94 -9.79 15.31
C ASP A 432 -22.74 -10.70 14.96
N ASN A 433 -21.75 -10.82 15.85
CA ASN A 433 -20.60 -11.67 15.63
C ASN A 433 -20.90 -13.12 16.04
N GLN A 434 -20.28 -14.08 15.37
CA GLN A 434 -20.54 -15.50 15.54
C GLN A 434 -19.30 -16.26 16.00
N ALA A 435 -19.44 -17.01 17.09
CA ALA A 435 -18.45 -18.02 17.47
C ALA A 435 -19.07 -19.21 18.21
N ALA A 436 -18.31 -20.29 18.36
CA ALA A 436 -18.70 -21.39 19.24
C ALA A 436 -18.57 -20.99 20.72
N ALA A 437 -17.66 -20.06 21.05
CA ALA A 437 -17.58 -19.42 22.36
C ALA A 437 -17.16 -17.94 22.22
N GLY A 438 -17.78 -17.05 23.00
CA GLY A 438 -17.46 -15.62 22.98
C GLY A 438 -17.71 -15.00 21.61
N GLY A 439 -18.96 -15.03 21.15
CA GLY A 439 -19.38 -14.42 19.88
C GLY A 439 -18.90 -12.97 19.78
N GLY A 440 -19.15 -12.16 20.82
CA GLY A 440 -18.64 -10.79 20.88
C GLY A 440 -17.15 -10.77 21.24
N ILE A 441 -16.82 -11.13 22.49
CA ILE A 441 -15.46 -11.10 23.02
C ILE A 441 -15.10 -12.43 23.68
N TYR A 442 -13.90 -12.94 23.43
CA TYR A 442 -13.29 -14.03 24.19
C TYR A 442 -11.95 -13.57 24.80
N SER A 443 -11.82 -13.64 26.12
CA SER A 443 -10.61 -13.25 26.87
C SER A 443 -9.94 -14.47 27.52
N TYR A 444 -8.83 -14.92 26.91
CA TYR A 444 -8.02 -16.06 27.38
C TYR A 444 -6.73 -15.61 28.07
N GLY A 445 -6.74 -15.61 29.41
CA GLY A 445 -5.55 -15.22 30.19
C GLY A 445 -5.15 -13.74 30.00
N ALA A 446 -6.10 -12.90 29.59
CA ALA A 446 -6.03 -11.45 29.54
C ALA A 446 -7.23 -10.90 30.33
N ASP A 447 -7.10 -9.69 30.87
CA ASP A 447 -8.22 -8.98 31.50
C ASP A 447 -8.66 -7.86 30.56
N THR A 448 -9.80 -7.99 29.87
CA THR A 448 -10.25 -6.95 28.92
C THR A 448 -11.01 -5.85 29.66
N TRP A 449 -10.66 -4.57 29.46
CA TRP A 449 -11.30 -3.44 30.13
C TRP A 449 -12.30 -2.79 29.18
N ILE A 450 -13.56 -2.72 29.58
CA ILE A 450 -14.66 -2.30 28.70
C ILE A 450 -15.39 -1.12 29.34
N LYS A 451 -15.66 -0.07 28.56
CA LYS A 451 -16.41 1.12 29.01
C LYS A 451 -17.33 1.65 27.91
N ARG A 452 -18.54 2.13 28.23
CA ARG A 452 -19.45 2.76 27.24
C ARG A 452 -19.53 1.96 25.93
N THR A 453 -19.66 0.64 26.03
CA THR A 453 -19.60 -0.27 24.88
C THR A 453 -20.82 -1.17 24.87
N PHE A 454 -21.33 -1.40 23.67
CA PHE A 454 -22.46 -2.29 23.40
C PHE A 454 -21.93 -3.63 22.91
N VAL A 455 -22.30 -4.71 23.60
CA VAL A 455 -22.00 -6.09 23.19
C VAL A 455 -23.31 -6.86 23.15
N CYS A 456 -23.88 -7.00 21.97
CA CYS A 456 -25.22 -7.55 21.80
C CYS A 456 -25.44 -8.28 20.48
N SER A 457 -26.49 -9.10 20.38
CA SER A 457 -26.82 -9.93 19.20
C SER A 457 -25.71 -10.88 18.74
N ASN A 458 -24.66 -11.10 19.54
CA ASN A 458 -23.61 -12.05 19.19
C ASN A 458 -24.07 -13.49 19.48
N ILE A 459 -23.66 -14.44 18.63
CA ILE A 459 -24.05 -15.85 18.73
C ILE A 459 -23.10 -16.63 19.66
N SER A 460 -23.69 -17.49 20.49
CA SER A 460 -23.12 -18.28 21.61
C SER A 460 -23.00 -17.53 22.94
N ASP A 461 -22.17 -16.51 23.02
CA ASP A 461 -21.99 -15.69 24.23
C ASP A 461 -21.59 -14.26 23.86
N GLN A 462 -22.04 -13.25 24.62
CA GLN A 462 -21.59 -11.87 24.40
C GLN A 462 -20.12 -11.70 24.79
N ILE A 463 -19.75 -12.20 25.98
CA ILE A 463 -18.37 -12.13 26.51
C ILE A 463 -18.04 -13.43 27.23
N VAL A 464 -16.90 -14.03 26.90
CA VAL A 464 -16.30 -15.18 27.61
C VAL A 464 -14.95 -14.78 28.20
N GLY A 465 -14.67 -15.25 29.42
CA GLY A 465 -13.39 -15.00 30.10
C GLY A 465 -13.40 -13.79 31.04
N ASN A 466 -12.21 -13.33 31.43
CA ASN A 466 -12.07 -12.21 32.36
C ASN A 466 -12.28 -10.87 31.65
N TRP A 467 -13.09 -10.01 32.24
CA TRP A 467 -13.24 -8.62 31.82
C TRP A 467 -13.54 -7.71 33.02
N ASN A 468 -13.19 -6.44 32.89
CA ASN A 468 -13.45 -5.40 33.87
C ASN A 468 -14.46 -4.40 33.32
N ASP A 469 -15.53 -4.17 34.08
CA ASP A 469 -16.55 -3.18 33.78
C ASP A 469 -16.13 -1.80 34.30
N GLU A 470 -15.77 -0.90 33.40
CA GLU A 470 -15.42 0.49 33.69
C GLU A 470 -16.63 1.45 33.57
N GLY A 471 -17.84 0.88 33.45
CA GLY A 471 -19.13 1.57 33.50
C GLY A 471 -19.76 1.86 32.14
N GLU A 472 -21.09 2.05 32.19
CA GLU A 472 -21.93 2.45 31.05
C GLU A 472 -21.93 1.45 29.87
N ASN A 473 -21.64 0.17 30.14
CA ASN A 473 -21.69 -0.90 29.15
C ASN A 473 -23.10 -1.51 29.03
N THR A 474 -23.49 -1.88 27.81
CA THR A 474 -24.69 -2.69 27.55
C THR A 474 -24.27 -4.07 27.07
N ILE A 475 -24.61 -5.11 27.84
CA ILE A 475 -24.38 -6.51 27.47
C ILE A 475 -25.74 -7.21 27.40
N ALA A 476 -26.17 -7.60 26.20
CA ALA A 476 -27.52 -8.14 25.97
C ALA A 476 -27.51 -9.25 24.91
N ASP A 477 -28.48 -10.17 24.96
CA ASP A 477 -28.58 -11.24 23.95
C ASP A 477 -29.00 -10.69 22.58
N GLU A 478 -29.85 -9.66 22.57
CA GLU A 478 -30.30 -8.93 21.39
C GLU A 478 -29.98 -7.46 21.60
N CYS A 479 -29.47 -6.79 20.57
CA CYS A 479 -29.34 -5.34 20.58
C CYS A 479 -30.73 -4.74 20.69
N SER A 480 -30.89 -3.78 21.60
CA SER A 480 -32.13 -3.04 21.65
C SER A 480 -32.30 -2.32 20.30
N THR A 481 -33.47 -2.46 19.68
CA THR A 481 -33.76 -1.63 18.51
C THR A 481 -33.71 -0.18 18.95
N CYS A 482 -33.04 0.68 18.18
CA CYS A 482 -33.06 2.13 18.40
C CYS A 482 -33.94 2.83 17.34
N PRO A 483 -35.28 2.87 17.53
CA PRO A 483 -36.18 3.54 16.60
C PRO A 483 -35.84 5.03 16.41
N GLY A 484 -35.10 5.37 15.37
CA GLY A 484 -34.67 6.74 15.12
C GLY A 484 -33.21 6.87 14.68
N ASP A 485 -32.40 5.85 14.94
CA ASP A 485 -31.04 5.75 14.43
C ASP A 485 -31.06 5.27 12.97
N ALA A 486 -31.15 6.23 12.05
CA ALA A 486 -31.15 5.98 10.61
C ALA A 486 -29.74 5.80 10.05
N THR A 487 -28.71 6.35 10.71
CA THR A 487 -27.32 6.21 10.29
C THR A 487 -26.72 4.87 10.74
N GLY A 488 -27.33 4.21 11.72
CA GLY A 488 -26.83 2.98 12.33
C GLY A 488 -25.63 3.23 13.24
N ASP A 489 -25.44 4.46 13.73
CA ASP A 489 -24.37 4.84 14.66
C ASP A 489 -24.79 4.77 16.13
N PHE A 490 -26.04 4.34 16.38
CA PHE A 490 -26.67 4.17 17.68
C PHE A 490 -26.66 5.45 18.54
N PHE A 491 -26.63 6.62 17.90
CA PHE A 491 -26.93 7.91 18.50
C PHE A 491 -28.01 8.61 17.69
N VAL A 492 -29.22 8.74 18.24
CA VAL A 492 -30.25 9.50 17.54
C VAL A 492 -29.93 11.00 17.60
N ASP A 493 -29.29 11.51 16.56
CA ASP A 493 -28.76 12.86 16.46
C ASP A 493 -29.12 13.58 15.15
N VAL A 494 -28.44 14.69 14.88
CA VAL A 494 -28.73 15.51 13.70
C VAL A 494 -28.43 14.79 12.39
N ASN A 495 -27.50 13.83 12.38
CA ASN A 495 -27.14 13.05 11.22
C ASN A 495 -28.27 12.09 10.82
N ASP A 496 -28.99 11.50 11.78
CA ASP A 496 -30.21 10.73 11.49
C ASP A 496 -31.28 11.61 10.89
N VAL A 497 -31.46 12.83 11.43
CA VAL A 497 -32.43 13.77 10.88
C VAL A 497 -32.07 14.07 9.43
N LEU A 498 -30.77 14.32 9.15
CA LEU A 498 -30.30 14.57 7.80
C LEU A 498 -30.47 13.35 6.88
N TYR A 499 -30.23 12.14 7.38
CA TYR A 499 -30.44 10.89 6.65
C TYR A 499 -31.91 10.73 6.26
N VAL A 500 -32.83 10.79 7.22
CA VAL A 500 -34.28 10.65 7.00
C VAL A 500 -34.80 11.73 6.05
N LEU A 501 -34.32 12.96 6.18
CA LEU A 501 -34.67 14.03 5.24
C LEU A 501 -34.14 13.78 3.82
N SER A 502 -32.98 13.13 3.68
CA SER A 502 -32.43 12.76 2.38
C SER A 502 -33.19 11.63 1.69
N ALA A 503 -33.79 10.73 2.48
CA ALA A 503 -34.60 9.60 2.05
C ALA A 503 -36.11 9.95 1.89
N TRP A 504 -36.51 11.21 2.07
CA TRP A 504 -37.92 11.59 2.12
C TRP A 504 -38.75 11.12 0.91
N GLY A 505 -39.80 10.35 1.18
CA GLY A 505 -40.69 9.77 0.17
C GLY A 505 -40.17 8.52 -0.54
N SER A 506 -39.07 7.92 -0.07
CA SER A 506 -38.58 6.60 -0.52
C SER A 506 -39.14 5.45 0.34
N ASP A 507 -38.75 4.22 0.03
CA ASP A 507 -38.97 2.98 0.79
C ASP A 507 -37.70 2.51 1.52
N ASP A 508 -36.82 3.45 1.90
CA ASP A 508 -35.55 3.14 2.58
C ASP A 508 -35.79 2.58 3.99
N VAL A 509 -35.42 1.33 4.19
CA VAL A 509 -35.63 0.57 5.43
C VAL A 509 -34.92 1.16 6.65
N ASN A 510 -33.86 1.93 6.45
CA ASN A 510 -33.15 2.59 7.56
C ASN A 510 -33.84 3.89 7.99
N ALA A 511 -34.67 4.47 7.13
CA ALA A 511 -35.39 5.72 7.41
C ALA A 511 -36.91 5.52 7.59
N ASP A 512 -37.48 4.36 7.23
CA ASP A 512 -38.88 3.98 7.45
C ASP A 512 -39.03 3.24 8.79
N PHE A 513 -38.93 3.97 9.90
CA PHE A 513 -38.95 3.41 11.25
C PHE A 513 -40.31 2.82 11.66
N ASN A 514 -41.38 3.06 10.90
CA ASN A 514 -42.69 2.50 11.16
C ASN A 514 -43.12 1.40 10.17
N ASP A 515 -42.21 0.97 9.30
CA ASP A 515 -42.37 -0.10 8.31
C ASP A 515 -43.65 0.04 7.45
N ASN A 516 -44.03 1.28 7.09
CA ASN A 516 -45.23 1.49 6.27
C ASN A 516 -44.94 1.50 4.75
N GLY A 517 -43.68 1.38 4.37
CA GLY A 517 -43.17 1.43 3.00
C GLY A 517 -42.94 2.84 2.46
N LEU A 518 -42.92 3.87 3.32
CA LEU A 518 -42.75 5.27 2.94
C LEU A 518 -42.10 6.10 4.05
N VAL A 519 -40.91 6.64 3.76
CA VAL A 519 -40.24 7.63 4.63
C VAL A 519 -41.04 8.94 4.61
N ASP A 520 -41.70 9.26 5.71
CA ASP A 520 -42.53 10.45 5.84
C ASP A 520 -42.42 11.15 7.21
N VAL A 521 -43.39 12.03 7.51
CA VAL A 521 -43.40 12.81 8.75
C VAL A 521 -43.48 11.93 9.99
N ASN A 522 -44.06 10.72 9.90
CA ASN A 522 -44.17 9.80 11.02
C ASN A 522 -42.80 9.24 11.43
N ASP A 523 -41.91 9.02 10.47
CA ASP A 523 -40.53 8.55 10.75
C ASP A 523 -39.71 9.64 11.43
N VAL A 524 -39.81 10.88 10.96
CA VAL A 524 -39.19 12.03 11.65
C VAL A 524 -39.73 12.18 13.07
N LEU A 525 -41.01 11.91 13.32
CA LEU A 525 -41.57 11.96 14.67
C LEU A 525 -41.06 10.83 15.57
N ILE A 526 -40.83 9.63 15.03
CA ILE A 526 -40.21 8.50 15.75
C ILE A 526 -38.78 8.87 16.13
N LEU A 527 -37.99 9.32 15.16
CA LEU A 527 -36.64 9.80 15.40
C LEU A 527 -36.59 10.91 16.46
N LEU A 528 -37.38 11.97 16.28
CA LEU A 528 -37.38 13.10 17.22
C LEU A 528 -37.83 12.70 18.63
N SER A 529 -38.56 11.58 18.78
CA SER A 529 -38.93 11.05 20.10
C SER A 529 -37.76 10.41 20.86
N GLN A 530 -36.68 10.07 20.15
CA GLN A 530 -35.46 9.49 20.69
C GLN A 530 -34.25 10.43 20.59
N PHE A 531 -34.43 11.63 20.03
CA PHE A 531 -33.33 12.56 19.76
C PHE A 531 -32.57 12.99 21.01
N GLY A 532 -31.26 12.78 21.00
CA GLY A 532 -30.35 13.08 22.10
C GLY A 532 -30.33 12.04 23.22
N GLU A 533 -31.06 10.92 23.08
CA GLU A 533 -30.93 9.75 23.95
C GLU A 533 -29.84 8.82 23.36
N PRO A 534 -28.87 8.36 24.17
CA PRO A 534 -28.02 7.25 23.75
C PRO A 534 -28.89 6.00 23.59
N CYS A 535 -28.76 5.30 22.47
CA CYS A 535 -29.49 4.06 22.24
C CYS A 535 -29.14 3.02 23.34
N PRO A 536 -30.09 2.16 23.78
CA PRO A 536 -29.89 1.25 24.91
C PRO A 536 -28.95 0.06 24.68
#